data_AF-A0A956HQA2-F1
#
_entry.id   AF-A0A956HQA2-F1
#
_cell.length_a   1.000
_cell.length_b   1.000
_cell.length_c   1.000
_cell.angle_alpha   90.00
_cell.angle_beta   90.00
_cell.angle_gamma   90.00
#
_symmetry.space_group_name_H-M   'P 1'
#
loop_
_entity.id
_entity.type
_entity.pdbx_description
1 polymer ?
#
loop_
_entity_poly.entity_id
_entity_poly.type
_entity_poly.pdbx_seq_one_letter_code
_entity_poly.pdbx_strand_id
1 'polypeptide(L)' 'VKGGRCEACEGEGVRRIAMHFLPDVYVTCRACQGRRYNRETLAITYRGKSIADALELSIADACAFFTAHAALGP' A
#
# COMPACT_ATOMS: atom_id res chain seq x y z
N VAL A 1 14.32 -12.83 -0.54
CA VAL A 1 14.58 -11.84 -1.61
C VAL A 1 14.18 -10.48 -1.06
N LYS A 2 15.07 -9.49 -1.01
CA LYS A 2 14.64 -8.08 -0.89
C LYS A 2 13.68 -7.83 -2.05
N GLY A 3 12.40 -7.71 -1.79
CA GLY A 3 11.42 -8.17 -2.76
C GLY A 3 10.13 -7.38 -2.72
N GLY A 4 10.24 -6.10 -3.03
CA GLY A 4 9.14 -5.26 -3.47
C GLY A 4 8.50 -4.36 -2.42
N ARG A 5 8.50 -4.73 -1.15
CA ARG A 5 8.09 -3.80 -0.08
C ARG A 5 9.12 -2.67 0.10
N CYS A 6 8.67 -1.54 0.64
CA CYS A 6 9.57 -0.47 1.02
C CYS A 6 10.39 -0.89 2.25
N GLU A 7 11.70 -1.07 2.09
CA GLU A 7 12.59 -1.48 3.19
C GLU A 7 12.67 -0.42 4.31
N ALA A 8 12.47 0.87 4.00
CA ALA A 8 12.55 1.93 4.99
C ALA A 8 11.43 1.90 6.04
N CYS A 9 10.24 1.39 5.68
CA CYS A 9 9.12 1.22 6.60
C CYS A 9 8.65 -0.24 6.71
N GLU A 10 9.44 -1.17 6.19
CA GLU A 10 9.16 -2.61 6.18
C GLU A 10 7.79 -2.98 5.59
N GLY A 11 7.24 -2.12 4.71
CA GLY A 11 5.92 -2.30 4.10
C GLY A 11 4.74 -1.67 4.85
N GLU A 12 4.96 -0.98 5.97
CA GLU A 12 3.89 -0.34 6.74
C GLU A 12 3.33 0.93 6.07
N GLY A 13 4.15 1.62 5.27
CA GLY A 13 3.82 2.94 4.71
C GLY A 13 3.95 4.09 5.73
N VAL A 14 4.07 3.76 7.01
CA VAL A 14 4.29 4.68 8.12
C VAL A 14 5.49 4.27 8.97
N ARG A 15 6.01 5.18 9.79
CA ARG A 15 7.01 4.93 10.82
C ARG A 15 6.42 5.31 12.15
N ARG A 16 6.46 4.38 13.12
CA ARG A 16 6.10 4.65 14.50
C ARG A 16 7.24 5.38 15.20
N ILE A 17 6.92 6.51 15.83
CA ILE A 17 7.86 7.27 16.66
C ILE A 17 7.40 7.09 18.11
N ALA A 18 8.22 6.40 18.89
CA ALA A 18 7.94 6.15 20.29
C ALA A 18 8.13 7.44 21.09
N MET A 19 7.07 7.87 21.78
CA MET A 19 7.09 9.05 22.63
C MET A 19 7.07 8.63 24.09
N HIS A 20 7.81 9.33 24.94
CA HIS A 20 8.00 8.89 26.32
C HIS A 20 6.73 9.06 27.19
N PHE A 21 5.94 10.09 26.91
CA PHE A 21 4.78 10.47 27.73
C PHE A 21 3.47 10.58 26.94
N LEU A 22 3.56 10.57 25.62
CA LEU A 22 2.41 10.68 24.73
C LEU A 22 2.18 9.36 24.02
N PRO A 23 0.96 9.13 23.48
CA PRO A 23 0.74 8.04 22.56
C PRO A 23 1.73 8.08 21.39
N ASP A 24 2.10 6.90 20.91
CA ASP A 24 2.96 6.79 19.75
C ASP A 24 2.36 7.51 18.55
N VAL A 25 3.21 8.22 17.82
CA VAL A 25 2.81 8.94 16.61
C VAL A 25 3.28 8.15 15.40
N TYR A 26 2.39 8.03 14.41
CA TYR A 26 2.70 7.40 13.13
C TYR A 26 2.89 8.47 12.07
N VAL A 27 4.07 8.53 11.49
CA VAL A 27 4.42 9.49 10.44
C VAL A 27 4.54 8.76 9.11
N THR A 28 3.97 9.32 8.05
CA THR A 28 4.10 8.76 6.70
C THR A 28 5.56 8.56 6.33
N CYS A 29 5.88 7.37 5.82
CA CYS A 29 7.23 7.04 5.40
C CYS A 29 7.66 7.95 4.26
N ARG A 30 8.76 8.70 4.43
CA ARG A 30 9.27 9.61 3.40
C ARG A 30 9.80 8.90 2.15
N ALA A 31 10.24 7.64 2.28
CA ALA A 31 10.84 6.89 1.17
C ALA A 31 9.82 6.37 0.16
N CYS A 32 8.68 5.85 0.63
CA CYS A 32 7.60 5.38 -0.24
C CYS A 32 6.39 6.31 -0.27
N GLN A 33 6.39 7.40 0.51
CA GLN A 33 5.28 8.35 0.61
C GLN A 33 3.94 7.67 0.94
N GLY A 34 3.97 6.64 1.79
CA GLY A 34 2.78 5.86 2.16
C GLY A 34 2.41 4.74 1.18
N ARG A 35 3.06 4.64 0.02
CA ARG A 35 2.77 3.62 -1.01
C ARG A 35 3.17 2.20 -0.63
N ARG A 36 3.89 2.00 0.48
CA ARG A 36 4.30 0.69 1.06
C ARG A 36 5.28 -0.16 0.23
N TYR A 37 5.49 0.13 -1.05
CA TYR A 37 6.32 -0.65 -1.98
C TYR A 37 7.49 0.17 -2.56
N ASN A 38 8.47 -0.52 -3.15
CA ASN A 38 9.56 0.10 -3.91
C ASN A 38 9.10 0.48 -5.33
N ARG A 39 9.93 1.26 -6.03
CA ARG A 39 9.59 1.79 -7.36
C ARG A 39 9.41 0.68 -8.39
N GLU A 40 10.24 -0.35 -8.35
CA GLU A 40 10.19 -1.47 -9.29
C GLU A 40 8.87 -2.24 -9.17
N THR A 41 8.34 -2.39 -7.96
CA THR A 41 7.06 -3.06 -7.71
C THR A 41 5.87 -2.21 -8.13
N LEU A 42 5.94 -0.90 -7.87
CA LEU A 42 4.90 0.04 -8.29
C LEU A 42 4.83 0.21 -9.82
N ALA A 43 5.89 -0.13 -10.56
CA ALA A 43 5.89 -0.10 -12.01
C ALA A 43 5.04 -1.22 -12.64
N ILE A 44 4.74 -2.29 -11.89
CA ILE A 44 3.88 -3.38 -12.37
C ILE A 44 2.42 -2.99 -12.20
N THR A 45 1.68 -2.99 -13.30
CA THR A 45 0.27 -2.59 -13.32
C THR A 45 -0.64 -3.72 -13.78
N TYR A 46 -1.79 -3.83 -13.13
CA TYR A 46 -2.93 -4.62 -13.60
C TYR A 46 -4.06 -3.67 -13.99
N ARG A 47 -4.58 -3.77 -15.21
CA ARG A 47 -5.63 -2.87 -15.73
C ARG A 47 -5.33 -1.38 -15.50
N GLY A 48 -4.06 -0.99 -15.67
CA GLY A 48 -3.60 0.39 -15.50
C GLY A 48 -3.41 0.87 -14.05
N LYS A 49 -3.55 0.00 -13.04
CA LYS A 49 -3.32 0.32 -11.63
C LYS A 49 -2.18 -0.50 -11.06
N SER A 50 -1.27 0.13 -10.31
CA SER A 50 -0.28 -0.59 -9.50
C SER A 50 -0.94 -1.24 -8.29
N ILE A 51 -0.20 -2.09 -7.56
CA ILE A 51 -0.70 -2.70 -6.33
C ILE A 51 -1.07 -1.64 -5.27
N ALA A 52 -0.33 -0.53 -5.16
CA ALA A 52 -0.68 0.54 -4.24
C ALA A 52 -1.97 1.25 -4.67
N ASP A 53 -2.15 1.51 -5.96
CA ASP A 53 -3.38 2.13 -6.47
C ASP A 53 -4.60 1.22 -6.26
N ALA A 54 -4.42 -0.11 -6.33
CA ALA A 54 -5.47 -1.07 -6.04
C ALA A 54 -5.87 -1.09 -4.56
N LEU A 55 -4.88 -0.93 -3.65
CA LEU A 55 -5.12 -0.84 -2.20
C LEU A 55 -5.75 0.49 -1.77
N GLU A 56 -5.68 1.52 -2.61
CA GLU A 56 -6.33 2.82 -2.40
C GLU A 56 -7.80 2.85 -2.88
N LEU A 57 -8.28 1.80 -3.56
CA LEU A 57 -9.67 1.73 -4.01
C LEU A 57 -10.64 1.62 -2.84
N SER A 58 -11.80 2.27 -2.97
CA SER A 58 -12.94 1.97 -2.12
C SER A 58 -13.40 0.52 -2.36
N ILE A 59 -14.14 -0.08 -1.42
CA ILE A 59 -14.66 -1.44 -1.59
C ILE A 59 -15.55 -1.53 -2.84
N ALA A 60 -16.40 -0.52 -3.08
CA ALA A 60 -17.28 -0.48 -4.25
C ALA A 60 -16.47 -0.44 -5.56
N ASP A 61 -15.43 0.40 -5.64
CA ASP A 61 -14.55 0.48 -6.81
C ASP A 61 -13.74 -0.80 -7.00
N ALA A 62 -13.30 -1.43 -5.90
CA ALA A 62 -12.58 -2.69 -5.93
C ALA A 62 -13.45 -3.83 -6.48
N CYS A 63 -14.73 -3.94 -6.07
CA CYS A 63 -15.68 -4.90 -6.64
C CYS A 63 -15.84 -4.71 -8.15
N ALA A 64 -16.00 -3.47 -8.61
CA ALA A 64 -16.08 -3.15 -10.04
C ALA A 64 -14.75 -3.43 -10.79
N PHE A 65 -13.62 -3.19 -10.13
CA PHE A 65 -12.29 -3.40 -10.70
C PHE A 65 -11.93 -4.89 -10.85
N PHE A 66 -12.29 -5.73 -9.87
CA PHE A 66 -11.98 -7.16 -9.79
C PHE A 66 -13.10 -8.08 -10.29
N THR A 67 -13.93 -7.61 -11.23
CA THR A 67 -15.03 -8.37 -11.85
C THR A 67 -14.65 -9.73 -12.46
N ALA A 68 -13.37 -9.92 -12.83
CA ALA A 68 -12.87 -11.22 -13.32
C ALA A 68 -12.74 -12.29 -12.23
N HIS A 69 -12.93 -11.93 -10.96
CA HIS A 69 -12.87 -12.85 -9.82
C HIS A 69 -14.29 -13.06 -9.28
N ALA A 70 -14.84 -14.24 -9.57
CA ALA A 70 -16.25 -14.57 -9.29
C ALA A 70 -16.68 -14.41 -7.81
N ALA A 71 -15.74 -14.43 -6.87
CA ALA A 71 -16.03 -14.21 -5.45
C ALA A 71 -16.20 -12.74 -5.04
N LEU A 72 -15.88 -11.79 -5.92
CA LEU A 72 -15.87 -10.33 -5.63
C LEU A 72 -16.90 -9.53 -6.46
N GLY A 73 -17.68 -10.22 -7.31
CA GLY A 73 -18.82 -9.65 -8.03
C GLY A 73 -20.13 -9.80 -7.24
N PRO A 74 -21.20 -9.09 -7.63
CA PRO A 74 -22.54 -9.32 -7.09
C PRO A 74 -23.04 -10.74 -7.35
#